data_AF-A0A2J8TL23-F1
#
_entry.id   AF-A0A2J8TL23-F1
#
_cell.length_a   1.000
_cell.length_b   1.000
_cell.length_c   1.000
_cell.angle_alpha   90.00
_cell.angle_beta   90.00
_cell.angle_gamma   90.00
#
_symmetry.space_group_name_H-M   'P 1'
#
loop_
_entity.id
_entity.type
_entity.pdbx_description
1 polymer ?
#
loop_
_entity_poly.entity_id
_entity_poly.type
_entity_poly.pdbx_seq_one_letter_code
_entity_poly.pdbx_strand_id
1 'polypeptide(L)'
;SEVRRLGGILPLVTILQCMKTDSIQNRTARALGNLAMEPESCGDIHCAGAVPLLVESLTACQDSQCLQSVALGLVPLLAGQLCGEAGEEEEEGREAASWDFPEERTPERAQGGSFRSLRSWLISEGYATGPDDISPDWSPEQCPPEPMEPASPAPTPTSLRAPRTQRTPGRSPAAAIEEPWGREGPALLLLSRFSQAPDPSGALVTGPALYGLLTYVTGAPGPPSPRALRILSRLTCNPACLEAFVRSYGAALLRAWLVLGVAPDDWPAPRARPTLHSRHRELGERLLQNLTVQAESPFGVGALTHLLLSGSPEDRVACALTLPFICRKPSLWRRLLLEQGGLRLLLAALTRPAPHPLFLFFAADSLSCLQDLVSPTVSPAVPQAVPMDLDSPSPCLYEPLLGPAPVPAPDLHFLLDSGLQLPAQRAASATASPFFRALLSGSFAEAQMDLVPLRGLSPGAAWPVLHHLHGCRGCGAALGPVPPPGQPLLGSEAEEALEAAGRFLLPGLEEELEEAVGRIHLGPQGGPESVGEVFRLGRPRLSAHCARWTLGSEQCPRKRGLALVGLVEAAGEEAGPLTEALLAVVMGIELGARVPA
;
A
#
# COMPACT_ATOMS: atom_id res chain seq x y z
N SER A 1 26.06 13.61 -15.78
CA SER A 1 27.40 13.03 -16.02
C SER A 1 28.23 13.93 -16.95
N GLU A 2 29.55 13.92 -16.78
CA GLU A 2 30.49 14.63 -17.67
C GLU A 2 30.36 14.14 -19.12
N VAL A 3 30.10 12.84 -19.31
CA VAL A 3 29.86 12.22 -20.62
C VAL A 3 28.64 12.83 -21.32
N ARG A 4 27.53 13.05 -20.60
CA ARG A 4 26.37 13.77 -21.13
C ARG A 4 26.69 15.23 -21.46
N ARG A 5 27.38 15.93 -20.56
CA ARG A 5 27.79 17.33 -20.76
C ARG A 5 28.63 17.52 -22.03
N LEU A 6 29.42 16.52 -22.38
CA LEU A 6 30.26 16.49 -23.59
C LEU A 6 29.55 15.93 -24.83
N GLY A 7 28.24 15.64 -24.77
CA GLY A 7 27.46 15.11 -25.90
C GLY A 7 27.77 13.66 -26.25
N GLY A 8 28.33 12.88 -25.31
CA GLY A 8 28.82 11.51 -25.55
C GLY A 8 27.74 10.44 -25.76
N ILE A 9 26.45 10.75 -25.52
CA ILE A 9 25.34 9.81 -25.68
C ILE A 9 25.15 9.40 -27.15
N LEU A 10 25.08 10.37 -28.07
CA LEU A 10 24.89 10.10 -29.50
C LEU A 10 26.02 9.25 -30.12
N PRO A 11 27.32 9.51 -29.80
CA PRO A 11 28.41 8.62 -30.17
C PRO A 11 28.25 7.17 -29.66
N LEU A 12 27.81 6.98 -28.41
CA LEU A 12 27.58 5.63 -27.86
C LEU A 12 26.44 4.92 -28.59
N VAL A 13 25.35 5.63 -28.91
CA VAL A 13 24.26 5.07 -29.73
C VAL A 13 24.74 4.71 -31.14
N THR A 14 25.60 5.55 -31.73
CA THR A 14 26.19 5.29 -33.06
C THR A 14 27.10 4.06 -33.03
N ILE A 15 27.91 3.90 -31.98
CA ILE A 15 28.75 2.70 -31.78
C ILE A 15 27.88 1.45 -31.68
N LEU A 16 26.78 1.52 -30.93
CA LEU A 16 25.83 0.40 -30.78
C LEU A 16 25.19 0.01 -32.13
N GLN A 17 24.91 1.00 -32.99
CA GLN A 17 24.35 0.79 -34.32
C GLN A 17 25.36 0.22 -35.33
N CYS A 18 26.59 0.74 -35.34
CA CYS A 18 27.57 0.45 -36.39
C CYS A 18 28.46 -0.75 -36.08
N MET A 19 28.71 -1.08 -34.82
CA MET A 19 29.63 -2.13 -34.42
C MET A 19 28.88 -3.43 -34.14
N LYS A 20 29.31 -4.53 -34.76
CA LYS A 20 28.72 -5.88 -34.57
C LYS A 20 29.55 -6.82 -33.69
N THR A 21 30.57 -6.29 -33.02
CA THR A 21 31.41 -7.08 -32.11
C THR A 21 30.76 -7.16 -30.74
N ASP A 22 30.39 -8.36 -30.30
CA ASP A 22 29.65 -8.61 -29.05
C ASP A 22 30.27 -7.92 -27.83
N SER A 23 31.62 -7.93 -27.70
CA SER A 23 32.29 -7.31 -26.56
C SER A 23 32.20 -5.78 -26.55
N ILE A 24 32.19 -5.14 -27.73
CA ILE A 24 32.06 -3.68 -27.87
C ILE A 24 30.60 -3.29 -27.65
N GLN A 25 29.66 -4.04 -28.22
CA GLN A 25 28.23 -3.82 -28.00
C GLN A 25 27.86 -3.96 -26.52
N ASN A 26 28.32 -5.02 -25.83
CA ASN A 26 28.06 -5.22 -24.40
C ASN A 26 28.62 -4.09 -23.54
N ARG A 27 29.84 -3.62 -23.81
CA ARG A 27 30.44 -2.48 -23.09
C ARG A 27 29.69 -1.18 -23.35
N THR A 28 29.26 -0.97 -24.60
CA THR A 28 28.49 0.23 -25.00
C THR A 28 27.09 0.22 -24.38
N ALA A 29 26.42 -0.92 -24.39
CA ALA A 29 25.13 -1.11 -23.71
C ALA A 29 25.26 -0.88 -22.21
N ARG A 30 26.33 -1.38 -21.56
CA ARG A 30 26.61 -1.13 -20.14
C ARG A 30 26.87 0.34 -19.84
N ALA A 31 27.63 1.02 -20.70
CA ALA A 31 27.87 2.46 -20.57
C ALA A 31 26.56 3.25 -20.67
N LEU A 32 25.70 2.92 -21.64
CA LEU A 32 24.37 3.53 -21.77
C LEU A 32 23.47 3.20 -20.57
N GLY A 33 23.50 1.98 -20.06
CA GLY A 33 22.80 1.58 -18.83
C GLY A 33 23.25 2.40 -17.62
N ASN A 34 24.56 2.56 -17.42
CA ASN A 34 25.09 3.37 -16.33
C ASN A 34 24.70 4.85 -16.46
N LEU A 35 24.67 5.39 -17.68
CA LEU A 35 24.21 6.76 -17.93
C LEU A 35 22.72 6.93 -17.65
N ALA A 36 21.91 5.90 -17.93
CA ALA A 36 20.46 5.91 -17.67
C ALA A 36 20.09 5.95 -16.18
N MET A 37 21.04 5.73 -15.26
CA MET A 37 20.84 5.94 -13.82
C MET A 37 20.61 7.41 -13.45
N GLU A 38 21.04 8.36 -14.29
CA GLU A 38 20.76 9.78 -14.11
C GLU A 38 19.44 10.15 -14.84
N PRO A 39 18.44 10.74 -14.16
CA PRO A 39 17.13 11.04 -14.74
C PRO A 39 17.23 11.90 -16.00
N GLU A 40 18.12 12.89 -15.99
CA GLU A 40 18.30 13.82 -17.09
C GLU A 40 19.01 13.18 -18.31
N SER A 41 19.87 12.17 -18.09
CA SER A 41 20.51 11.38 -19.15
C SER A 41 19.55 10.37 -19.78
N CYS A 42 18.53 9.96 -19.03
CA CYS A 42 17.49 9.02 -19.42
C CYS A 42 16.70 9.53 -20.64
N GLY A 43 16.23 10.78 -20.59
CA GLY A 43 15.53 11.44 -21.69
C GLY A 43 16.38 11.53 -22.96
N ASP A 44 17.65 11.90 -22.81
CA ASP A 44 18.58 12.03 -23.95
C ASP A 44 18.89 10.69 -24.62
N ILE A 45 19.01 9.59 -23.85
CA ILE A 45 19.21 8.23 -24.38
C ILE A 45 17.97 7.78 -25.18
N HIS A 46 16.78 8.10 -24.67
CA HIS A 46 15.53 7.81 -25.38
C HIS A 46 15.40 8.61 -26.67
N CYS A 47 15.60 9.93 -26.62
CA CYS A 47 15.56 10.82 -27.78
C CYS A 47 16.62 10.49 -28.84
N ALA A 48 17.77 9.95 -28.42
CA ALA A 48 18.81 9.47 -29.32
C ALA A 48 18.44 8.15 -30.05
N GLY A 49 17.31 7.52 -29.74
CA GLY A 49 16.87 6.28 -30.39
C GLY A 49 17.62 5.03 -29.94
N ALA A 50 18.19 5.04 -28.74
CA ALA A 50 18.99 3.92 -28.23
C ALA A 50 18.15 2.66 -27.94
N VAL A 51 16.87 2.81 -27.57
CA VAL A 51 16.03 1.70 -27.05
C VAL A 51 15.84 0.57 -28.06
N PRO A 52 15.48 0.79 -29.34
CA PRO A 52 15.39 -0.27 -30.33
C PRO A 52 16.74 -0.99 -30.59
N LEU A 53 17.85 -0.25 -30.59
CA LEU A 53 19.19 -0.81 -30.79
C LEU A 53 19.64 -1.66 -29.59
N LEU A 54 19.27 -1.25 -28.37
CA LEU A 54 19.50 -2.03 -27.16
C LEU A 54 18.65 -3.29 -27.17
N VAL A 55 17.41 -3.27 -27.68
CA VAL A 55 16.59 -4.48 -27.87
C VAL A 55 17.27 -5.46 -28.82
N GLU A 56 17.74 -4.99 -29.98
CA GLU A 56 18.43 -5.84 -30.96
C GLU A 56 19.71 -6.46 -30.38
N SER A 57 20.54 -5.66 -29.71
CA SER A 57 21.81 -6.12 -29.15
C SER A 57 21.63 -7.06 -27.95
N LEU A 58 20.70 -6.74 -27.04
CA LEU A 58 20.53 -7.48 -25.78
C LEU A 58 19.66 -8.73 -25.93
N THR A 59 18.85 -8.85 -26.98
CA THR A 59 18.09 -10.08 -27.25
C THR A 59 19.00 -11.25 -27.66
N ALA A 60 20.16 -10.96 -28.25
CA ALA A 60 21.18 -11.96 -28.59
C ALA A 60 22.26 -12.15 -27.50
N CYS A 61 22.27 -11.29 -26.45
CA CYS A 61 23.31 -11.29 -25.43
C CYS A 61 23.17 -12.47 -24.46
N GLN A 62 24.25 -13.23 -24.27
CA GLN A 62 24.32 -14.35 -23.30
C GLN A 62 25.07 -13.96 -22.00
N ASP A 63 25.62 -12.76 -21.93
CA ASP A 63 26.39 -12.29 -20.77
C ASP A 63 25.43 -11.81 -19.67
N SER A 64 25.27 -12.64 -18.62
CA SER A 64 24.39 -12.36 -17.49
C SER A 64 24.81 -11.11 -16.70
N GLN A 65 26.11 -10.79 -16.63
CA GLN A 65 26.60 -9.61 -15.90
C GLN A 65 26.34 -8.32 -16.69
N CYS A 66 26.49 -8.39 -18.01
CA CYS A 66 26.06 -7.33 -18.92
C CYS A 66 24.55 -7.06 -18.77
N LEU A 67 23.72 -8.10 -18.86
CA LEU A 67 22.27 -8.00 -18.71
C LEU A 67 21.86 -7.41 -17.35
N GLN A 68 22.47 -7.85 -16.25
CA GLN A 68 22.19 -7.29 -14.91
C GLN A 68 22.55 -5.81 -14.80
N SER A 69 23.71 -5.42 -15.32
CA SER A 69 24.19 -4.02 -15.25
C SER A 69 23.37 -3.08 -16.12
N VAL A 70 22.98 -3.56 -17.30
CA VAL A 70 22.12 -2.80 -18.21
C VAL A 70 20.70 -2.69 -17.66
N ALA A 71 20.18 -3.75 -17.05
CA ALA A 71 18.87 -3.74 -16.40
C ALA A 71 18.79 -2.73 -15.24
N LEU A 72 19.86 -2.56 -14.47
CA LEU A 72 19.90 -1.61 -13.34
C LEU A 72 19.51 -0.18 -13.76
N GLY A 73 20.03 0.31 -14.89
CA GLY A 73 19.74 1.68 -15.34
C GLY A 73 18.62 1.81 -16.37
N LEU A 74 18.37 0.79 -17.20
CA LEU A 74 17.30 0.89 -18.20
C LEU A 74 15.91 0.57 -17.63
N VAL A 75 15.78 -0.27 -16.60
CA VAL A 75 14.45 -0.65 -16.11
C VAL A 75 13.60 0.55 -15.64
N PRO A 76 14.14 1.55 -14.92
CA PRO A 76 13.40 2.78 -14.61
C PRO A 76 12.88 3.52 -15.85
N LEU A 77 13.70 3.64 -16.90
CA LEU A 77 13.30 4.24 -18.20
C LEU A 77 12.14 3.45 -18.81
N LEU A 78 12.29 2.13 -18.91
CA LEU A 78 11.30 1.25 -19.52
C LEU A 78 9.98 1.30 -18.74
N ALA A 79 10.04 1.40 -17.41
CA ALA A 79 8.87 1.55 -16.57
C ALA A 79 8.14 2.88 -16.82
N GLY A 80 8.88 4.00 -16.97
CA GLY A 80 8.30 5.29 -17.35
C GLY A 80 7.60 5.26 -18.71
N GLN A 81 8.18 4.56 -19.69
CA GLN A 81 7.54 4.35 -21.00
C GLN A 81 6.21 3.58 -20.92
N LEU A 82 6.09 2.65 -19.96
CA LEU A 82 4.85 1.91 -19.72
C LEU A 82 3.74 2.77 -19.07
N CYS A 83 4.11 3.85 -18.39
CA CYS A 83 3.16 4.77 -17.76
C CYS A 83 2.56 5.78 -18.74
N GLY A 84 3.23 6.05 -19.88
CA GLY A 84 2.87 7.11 -20.81
C GLY A 84 3.22 8.48 -20.23
N GLU A 85 4.16 9.20 -20.86
CA GLU A 85 4.70 10.48 -20.35
C GLU A 85 3.61 11.47 -19.92
N ALA A 86 3.57 11.77 -18.63
CA ALA A 86 2.94 12.96 -18.08
C ALA A 86 4.00 13.69 -17.25
N GLY A 87 4.43 14.86 -17.75
CA GLY A 87 4.99 15.99 -17.00
C GLY A 87 6.14 15.74 -16.04
N GLU A 88 7.27 16.39 -16.31
CA GLU A 88 8.36 16.66 -15.37
C GLU A 88 7.84 16.94 -13.94
N GLU A 89 8.08 16.01 -13.02
CA GLU A 89 8.16 16.31 -11.59
C GLU A 89 9.55 15.89 -11.12
N GLU A 90 10.37 16.89 -10.81
CA GLU A 90 11.69 16.73 -10.20
C GLU A 90 11.55 16.06 -8.83
N GLU A 91 12.01 14.82 -8.68
CA GLU A 91 12.17 14.20 -7.36
C GLU A 91 13.57 14.51 -6.81
N GLU A 92 13.57 15.24 -5.69
CA GLU A 92 14.73 15.79 -5.01
C GLU A 92 15.66 14.67 -4.50
N GLY A 93 16.94 14.76 -4.89
CA GLY A 93 17.93 13.70 -4.68
C GLY A 93 18.18 13.33 -3.22
N ARG A 94 18.21 12.01 -2.95
CA ARG A 94 18.83 11.44 -1.76
C ARG A 94 19.89 10.40 -2.13
N GLU A 95 21.12 10.79 -1.82
CA GLU A 95 22.34 10.01 -1.50
C GLU A 95 22.62 8.73 -2.31
N ALA A 96 23.55 8.87 -3.26
CA ALA A 96 24.23 7.77 -3.90
C ALA A 96 25.15 7.04 -2.89
N ALA A 97 24.77 5.81 -2.50
CA ALA A 97 25.67 4.91 -1.82
C ALA A 97 26.73 4.38 -2.81
N SER A 98 28.01 4.63 -2.47
CA SER A 98 29.19 4.10 -3.14
C SER A 98 29.23 2.57 -3.01
N TRP A 99 29.06 1.86 -4.12
CA TRP A 99 29.22 0.41 -4.17
C TRP A 99 30.55 0.05 -4.86
N ASP A 100 31.54 -0.36 -4.07
CA ASP A 100 32.80 -0.94 -4.56
C ASP A 100 32.57 -2.39 -5.03
N PHE A 101 33.02 -2.72 -6.25
CA PHE A 101 32.90 -4.04 -6.87
C PHE A 101 34.18 -4.90 -6.70
N PRO A 102 34.08 -6.24 -6.54
CA PRO A 102 35.23 -7.15 -6.61
C PRO A 102 35.54 -7.66 -8.03
N GLU A 103 36.80 -8.02 -8.27
CA GLU A 103 37.43 -8.39 -9.56
C GLU A 103 37.04 -9.76 -10.16
N GLU A 104 37.14 -9.84 -11.50
CA GLU A 104 36.68 -10.88 -12.43
C GLU A 104 37.35 -12.27 -12.32
N ARG A 105 36.59 -13.32 -12.67
CA ARG A 105 37.12 -14.58 -13.26
C ARG A 105 36.27 -14.98 -14.47
N THR A 106 36.92 -15.15 -15.61
CA THR A 106 36.35 -15.60 -16.90
C THR A 106 36.01 -17.10 -16.90
N PRO A 107 34.83 -17.52 -17.42
CA PRO A 107 34.63 -18.87 -17.94
C PRO A 107 34.45 -18.90 -19.48
N GLU A 108 34.70 -20.08 -20.04
CA GLU A 108 34.90 -20.40 -21.46
C GLU A 108 33.64 -20.39 -22.35
N ARG A 109 33.87 -20.24 -23.67
CA ARG A 109 32.91 -20.17 -24.78
C ARG A 109 32.04 -21.44 -24.94
N ALA A 110 30.73 -21.26 -25.11
CA ALA A 110 29.82 -22.25 -25.71
C ALA A 110 29.36 -21.79 -27.11
N GLN A 111 29.26 -22.74 -28.06
CA GLN A 111 28.99 -22.51 -29.48
C GLN A 111 27.50 -22.19 -29.78
N GLY A 112 27.28 -21.44 -30.87
CA GLY A 112 26.04 -20.75 -31.23
C GLY A 112 24.82 -21.62 -31.62
N GLY A 113 23.62 -21.06 -31.37
CA GLY A 113 22.33 -21.67 -31.67
C GLY A 113 21.81 -21.34 -33.08
N SER A 114 21.17 -22.32 -33.71
CA SER A 114 20.59 -22.30 -35.06
C SER A 114 19.25 -21.54 -35.15
N PHE A 115 18.96 -20.94 -36.31
CA PHE A 115 17.72 -20.23 -36.70
C PHE A 115 16.39 -20.95 -36.35
N ARG A 116 16.40 -22.28 -36.19
CA ARG A 116 15.23 -23.05 -35.70
C ARG A 116 14.83 -22.67 -34.27
N SER A 117 15.77 -22.21 -33.45
CA SER A 117 15.53 -21.70 -32.09
C SER A 117 14.65 -20.44 -32.10
N LEU A 118 14.87 -19.56 -33.09
CA LEU A 118 14.22 -18.25 -33.19
C LEU A 118 12.75 -18.36 -33.64
N ARG A 119 12.44 -19.28 -34.58
CA ARG A 119 11.04 -19.59 -34.95
C ARG A 119 10.25 -20.23 -33.82
N SER A 120 10.86 -21.16 -33.08
CA SER A 120 10.23 -21.79 -31.90
C SER A 120 9.99 -20.75 -30.78
N TRP A 121 10.93 -19.83 -30.61
CA TRP A 121 10.82 -18.72 -29.67
C TRP A 121 9.69 -17.75 -30.04
N LEU A 122 9.56 -17.35 -31.30
CA LEU A 122 8.49 -16.44 -31.76
C LEU A 122 7.09 -17.04 -31.52
N ILE A 123 6.90 -18.33 -31.74
CA ILE A 123 5.63 -19.03 -31.47
C ILE A 123 5.37 -19.13 -29.96
N SER A 124 6.39 -19.47 -29.15
CA SER A 124 6.28 -19.51 -27.68
C SER A 124 6.03 -18.14 -27.04
N GLU A 125 6.47 -17.07 -27.71
CA GLU A 125 6.34 -15.68 -27.27
C GLU A 125 5.08 -14.97 -27.81
N GLY A 126 4.24 -15.68 -28.60
CA GLY A 126 2.95 -15.20 -29.10
C GLY A 126 3.01 -14.28 -30.31
N TYR A 127 4.14 -14.28 -31.05
CA TYR A 127 4.37 -13.45 -32.23
C TYR A 127 3.81 -14.06 -33.53
N ALA A 128 3.51 -15.36 -33.52
CA ALA A 128 2.93 -16.09 -34.65
C ALA A 128 1.96 -17.15 -34.12
N THR A 129 0.83 -17.36 -34.79
CA THR A 129 -0.18 -18.34 -34.36
C THR A 129 0.11 -19.75 -34.90
N GLY A 130 0.93 -19.84 -35.94
CA GLY A 130 1.44 -21.08 -36.51
C GLY A 130 2.66 -20.87 -37.42
N PRO A 131 3.28 -21.96 -37.92
CA PRO A 131 4.47 -21.90 -38.76
C PRO A 131 4.26 -21.23 -40.14
N ASP A 132 3.01 -21.07 -40.58
CA ASP A 132 2.65 -20.50 -41.89
C ASP A 132 2.51 -18.97 -41.90
N ASP A 133 2.57 -18.30 -40.73
CA ASP A 133 2.52 -16.83 -40.58
C ASP A 133 3.88 -16.15 -40.86
N ILE A 134 4.93 -16.92 -41.19
CA ILE A 134 6.32 -16.44 -41.33
C ILE A 134 6.71 -16.48 -42.81
N SER A 135 6.86 -15.31 -43.44
CA SER A 135 7.24 -15.18 -44.86
C SER A 135 8.59 -15.87 -45.19
N PRO A 136 8.70 -16.61 -46.31
CA PRO A 136 9.86 -17.46 -46.61
C PRO A 136 11.14 -16.73 -47.06
N ASP A 137 11.12 -15.41 -47.25
CA ASP A 137 12.25 -14.65 -47.81
C ASP A 137 13.41 -14.38 -46.84
N TRP A 138 13.35 -14.91 -45.61
CA TRP A 138 14.49 -14.89 -44.69
C TRP A 138 15.34 -16.16 -44.85
N SER A 139 16.15 -16.21 -45.90
CA SER A 139 17.20 -17.21 -46.10
C SER A 139 18.50 -16.52 -46.56
N PRO A 140 19.66 -16.73 -45.92
CA PRO A 140 20.92 -16.12 -46.36
C PRO A 140 21.61 -17.03 -47.39
N GLU A 141 21.09 -17.10 -48.61
CA GLU A 141 21.83 -17.63 -49.77
C GLU A 141 21.62 -16.69 -50.96
N GLN A 142 22.30 -15.54 -50.93
CA GLN A 142 22.62 -14.71 -52.10
C GLN A 142 23.52 -13.53 -51.65
N CYS A 143 24.78 -13.82 -51.33
CA CYS A 143 25.84 -12.81 -51.42
C CYS A 143 26.47 -12.91 -52.82
N PRO A 144 26.51 -11.85 -53.63
CA PRO A 144 27.46 -11.79 -54.74
C PRO A 144 28.88 -11.61 -54.16
N PRO A 145 29.92 -12.22 -54.76
CA PRO A 145 31.30 -12.01 -54.31
C PRO A 145 31.82 -10.63 -54.74
N GLU A 146 32.73 -10.07 -53.93
CA GLU A 146 33.45 -8.81 -54.19
C GLU A 146 34.27 -8.87 -55.49
N PRO A 147 34.37 -7.77 -56.26
CA PRO A 147 35.41 -7.60 -57.26
C PRO A 147 36.50 -6.60 -56.82
N MET A 148 37.76 -7.07 -56.90
CA MET A 148 38.99 -6.26 -56.93
C MET A 148 39.08 -5.37 -58.18
N GLU A 149 39.88 -4.29 -58.07
CA GLU A 149 40.17 -3.27 -59.10
C GLU A 149 40.50 -3.77 -60.52
N PRO A 150 40.28 -2.93 -61.54
CA PRO A 150 41.45 -2.49 -62.31
C PRO A 150 41.44 -1.03 -62.82
N ALA A 151 42.63 -0.62 -63.28
CA ALA A 151 43.09 0.68 -63.73
C ALA A 151 42.36 1.35 -64.93
N SER A 152 42.52 2.68 -65.00
CA SER A 152 42.14 3.61 -66.09
C SER A 152 43.07 3.48 -67.34
N PRO A 153 42.71 3.92 -68.59
CA PRO A 153 42.41 5.33 -68.94
C PRO A 153 41.29 5.60 -70.01
N ALA A 154 40.95 6.90 -70.09
CA ALA A 154 39.94 7.62 -70.91
C ALA A 154 40.28 7.67 -72.44
N PRO A 155 39.56 8.38 -73.39
CA PRO A 155 38.63 9.52 -73.19
C PRO A 155 37.40 9.75 -74.16
N THR A 156 36.35 10.44 -73.64
CA THR A 156 35.47 11.53 -74.21
C THR A 156 34.70 11.41 -75.57
N PRO A 157 33.74 12.31 -75.91
CA PRO A 157 32.82 13.16 -75.12
C PRO A 157 31.34 13.23 -75.65
N THR A 158 30.54 14.17 -75.08
CA THR A 158 29.30 14.82 -75.59
C THR A 158 27.97 14.05 -75.37
N SER A 159 26.82 14.63 -74.97
CA SER A 159 26.38 16.02 -74.81
C SER A 159 25.09 16.08 -73.97
N LEU A 160 24.98 17.10 -73.11
CA LEU A 160 23.80 17.88 -72.73
C LEU A 160 22.38 17.35 -73.06
N ARG A 161 21.56 17.04 -72.04
CA ARG A 161 20.18 17.58 -71.94
C ARG A 161 19.50 17.29 -70.59
N ALA A 162 19.24 18.34 -69.82
CA ALA A 162 18.05 18.39 -68.97
C ALA A 162 16.84 18.78 -69.85
N PRO A 163 15.66 18.19 -69.61
CA PRO A 163 14.53 19.07 -69.33
C PRO A 163 13.53 18.52 -68.29
N ARG A 164 13.12 19.44 -67.42
CA ARG A 164 11.73 19.77 -67.07
C ARG A 164 10.80 18.63 -66.62
N THR A 165 10.61 18.62 -65.30
CA THR A 165 9.30 18.69 -64.63
C THR A 165 8.07 18.41 -65.50
N GLN A 166 7.56 17.18 -65.42
CA GLN A 166 6.13 16.91 -65.54
C GLN A 166 5.67 16.19 -64.27
N ARG A 167 4.87 16.92 -63.48
CA ARG A 167 4.04 16.40 -62.41
C ARG A 167 2.90 15.58 -63.04
N THR A 168 2.78 14.32 -62.62
CA THR A 168 1.53 13.56 -62.68
C THR A 168 1.37 12.79 -61.36
N PRO A 169 0.11 12.53 -60.95
CA PRO A 169 -0.33 12.60 -59.56
C PRO A 169 0.06 11.38 -58.72
N GLY A 170 0.17 11.62 -57.42
CA GLY A 170 0.62 10.69 -56.39
C GLY A 170 -0.04 9.32 -56.47
N ARG A 171 0.79 8.32 -56.71
CA ARG A 171 0.54 6.96 -56.28
C ARG A 171 1.22 6.84 -54.92
N SER A 172 0.45 6.92 -53.85
CA SER A 172 0.93 6.66 -52.49
C SER A 172 1.67 5.32 -52.49
N PRO A 173 2.92 5.23 -51.99
CA PRO A 173 3.50 3.93 -51.68
C PRO A 173 2.60 3.30 -50.63
N ALA A 174 2.25 2.04 -50.90
CA ALA A 174 1.49 1.19 -50.02
C ALA A 174 1.97 1.37 -48.57
N ALA A 175 0.99 1.46 -47.65
CA ALA A 175 1.20 1.41 -46.23
C ALA A 175 2.30 0.40 -45.91
N ALA A 176 3.41 0.89 -45.38
CA ALA A 176 4.31 0.06 -44.61
C ALA A 176 3.42 -0.66 -43.60
N ILE A 177 3.48 -1.99 -43.62
CA ILE A 177 2.84 -2.83 -42.63
C ILE A 177 3.32 -2.30 -41.28
N GLU A 178 2.47 -1.60 -40.55
CA GLU A 178 2.72 -1.23 -39.17
C GLU A 178 2.90 -2.54 -38.40
N GLU A 179 4.08 -2.76 -37.84
CA GLU A 179 4.30 -3.87 -36.91
C GLU A 179 3.27 -3.76 -35.78
N PRO A 180 2.62 -4.86 -35.37
CA PRO A 180 1.42 -4.82 -34.50
C PRO A 180 1.70 -4.43 -33.03
N TRP A 181 2.90 -3.93 -32.72
CA TRP A 181 3.35 -3.63 -31.36
C TRP A 181 3.31 -2.11 -31.16
N GLY A 182 2.48 -1.63 -30.24
CA GLY A 182 2.41 -0.22 -29.85
C GLY A 182 3.74 0.33 -29.33
N ARG A 183 3.76 1.63 -28.97
CA ARG A 183 4.97 2.33 -28.48
C ARG A 183 5.70 1.62 -27.34
N GLU A 184 4.99 0.79 -26.57
CA GLU A 184 5.49 0.06 -25.40
C GLU A 184 6.15 -1.30 -25.75
N GLY A 185 6.05 -1.76 -27.00
CA GLY A 185 6.53 -3.07 -27.46
C GLY A 185 8.02 -3.34 -27.20
N PRO A 186 8.94 -2.41 -27.56
CA PRO A 186 10.38 -2.52 -27.29
C PRO A 186 10.71 -2.61 -25.79
N ALA A 187 10.01 -1.85 -24.95
CA ALA A 187 10.20 -1.86 -23.50
C ALA A 187 9.83 -3.23 -22.90
N LEU A 188 8.65 -3.75 -23.25
CA LEU A 188 8.21 -5.07 -22.80
C LEU A 188 9.11 -6.21 -23.29
N LEU A 189 9.74 -6.05 -24.46
CA LEU A 189 10.70 -7.01 -25.00
C LEU A 189 11.95 -7.13 -24.12
N LEU A 190 12.56 -6.00 -23.77
CA LEU A 190 13.73 -5.94 -22.89
C LEU A 190 13.40 -6.44 -21.49
N LEU A 191 12.30 -5.98 -20.89
CA LEU A 191 11.84 -6.47 -19.58
C LEU A 191 11.56 -7.98 -19.59
N SER A 192 11.03 -8.50 -20.70
CA SER A 192 10.85 -9.94 -20.86
C SER A 192 12.16 -10.71 -21.01
N ARG A 193 13.22 -10.11 -21.57
CA ARG A 193 14.55 -10.74 -21.59
C ARG A 193 15.16 -10.76 -20.20
N PHE A 194 15.14 -9.62 -19.50
CA PHE A 194 15.72 -9.52 -18.15
C PHE A 194 15.03 -10.44 -17.15
N SER A 195 13.71 -10.61 -17.23
CA SER A 195 12.94 -11.53 -16.37
C SER A 195 13.17 -13.03 -16.64
N GLN A 196 13.86 -13.39 -17.74
CA GLN A 196 14.20 -14.80 -18.04
C GLN A 196 15.55 -15.23 -17.47
N ALA A 197 16.35 -14.29 -16.98
CA ALA A 197 17.60 -14.64 -16.33
C ALA A 197 17.35 -15.57 -15.13
N PRO A 198 18.23 -16.55 -14.86
CA PRO A 198 18.10 -17.41 -13.69
C PRO A 198 18.13 -16.60 -12.39
N ASP A 199 18.90 -15.50 -12.38
CA ASP A 199 19.00 -14.52 -11.31
C ASP A 199 18.65 -13.11 -11.85
N PRO A 200 17.35 -12.78 -11.98
CA PRO A 200 16.90 -11.49 -12.49
C PRO A 200 17.36 -10.36 -11.57
N SER A 201 17.77 -9.24 -12.17
CA SER A 201 18.14 -8.04 -11.41
C SER A 201 16.98 -7.55 -10.55
N GLY A 202 17.26 -7.22 -9.29
CA GLY A 202 16.29 -6.60 -8.37
C GLY A 202 15.70 -5.29 -8.88
N ALA A 203 16.34 -4.64 -9.87
CA ALA A 203 15.80 -3.46 -10.56
C ALA A 203 14.41 -3.70 -11.17
N LEU A 204 14.12 -4.93 -11.60
CA LEU A 204 12.81 -5.35 -12.14
C LEU A 204 11.69 -5.35 -11.10
N VAL A 205 12.04 -5.28 -9.82
CA VAL A 205 11.12 -5.38 -8.68
C VAL A 205 11.32 -4.17 -7.77
N THR A 206 11.36 -2.99 -8.38
CA THR A 206 11.34 -1.70 -7.67
C THR A 206 9.93 -1.11 -7.71
N GLY A 207 9.65 -0.14 -6.83
CA GLY A 207 8.37 0.58 -6.81
C GLY A 207 8.00 1.13 -8.20
N PRO A 208 8.88 1.91 -8.86
CA PRO A 208 8.63 2.41 -10.22
C PRO A 208 8.44 1.31 -11.27
N ALA A 209 9.26 0.25 -11.26
CA ALA A 209 9.17 -0.84 -12.23
C ALA A 209 7.83 -1.59 -12.12
N LEU A 210 7.42 -1.92 -10.90
CA LEU A 210 6.14 -2.57 -10.64
C LEU A 210 4.98 -1.62 -10.97
N TYR A 211 5.10 -0.33 -10.63
CA TYR A 211 4.10 0.68 -10.97
C TYR A 211 3.88 0.78 -12.49
N GLY A 212 4.94 0.86 -13.30
CA GLY A 212 4.83 0.89 -14.75
C GLY A 212 4.21 -0.37 -15.35
N LEU A 213 4.66 -1.55 -14.91
CA LEU A 213 4.08 -2.83 -15.35
C LEU A 213 2.59 -2.96 -14.99
N LEU A 214 2.21 -2.55 -13.77
CA LEU A 214 0.83 -2.63 -13.31
C LEU A 214 -0.05 -1.58 -13.97
N THR A 215 0.45 -0.38 -14.21
CA THR A 215 -0.24 0.66 -14.99
C THR A 215 -0.54 0.14 -16.39
N TYR A 216 0.43 -0.46 -17.06
CA TYR A 216 0.24 -1.03 -18.38
C TYR A 216 -0.78 -2.18 -18.38
N VAL A 217 -0.68 -3.11 -17.42
CA VAL A 217 -1.59 -4.26 -17.31
C VAL A 217 -3.03 -3.83 -17.00
N THR A 218 -3.23 -2.76 -16.24
CA THR A 218 -4.56 -2.32 -15.77
C THR A 218 -5.16 -1.18 -16.58
N GLY A 219 -4.36 -0.41 -17.31
CA GLY A 219 -4.76 0.80 -18.03
C GLY A 219 -5.15 0.59 -19.50
N ALA A 220 -4.82 -0.55 -20.11
CA ALA A 220 -5.13 -0.80 -21.51
C ALA A 220 -6.63 -1.10 -21.74
N PRO A 221 -7.28 -0.50 -22.76
CA PRO A 221 -8.69 -0.78 -23.10
C PRO A 221 -8.92 -2.21 -23.62
N GLY A 222 -7.86 -2.93 -23.98
CA GLY A 222 -7.88 -4.34 -24.41
C GLY A 222 -7.50 -5.35 -23.31
N PRO A 223 -7.43 -6.66 -23.61
CA PRO A 223 -6.80 -7.61 -22.69
C PRO A 223 -5.32 -7.25 -22.48
N PRO A 224 -4.79 -7.38 -21.24
CA PRO A 224 -3.39 -7.08 -20.98
C PRO A 224 -2.47 -7.95 -21.84
N SER A 225 -1.32 -7.39 -22.26
CA SER A 225 -0.40 -8.14 -23.10
C SER A 225 0.05 -9.43 -22.38
N PRO A 226 0.00 -10.61 -23.04
CA PRO A 226 0.41 -11.86 -22.42
C PRO A 226 1.89 -11.83 -22.03
N ARG A 227 2.69 -10.94 -22.62
CA ARG A 227 4.09 -10.72 -22.22
C ARG A 227 4.20 -10.03 -20.86
N ALA A 228 3.46 -8.94 -20.62
CA ALA A 228 3.48 -8.25 -19.33
C ALA A 228 3.05 -9.18 -18.18
N LEU A 229 2.02 -10.01 -18.43
CA LEU A 229 1.59 -11.04 -17.48
C LEU A 229 2.68 -12.08 -17.20
N ARG A 230 3.38 -12.55 -18.25
CA ARG A 230 4.48 -13.51 -18.12
C ARG A 230 5.68 -12.91 -17.37
N ILE A 231 5.99 -11.63 -17.56
CA ILE A 231 7.03 -10.94 -16.79
C ILE A 231 6.70 -10.99 -15.30
N LEU A 232 5.51 -10.52 -14.91
CA LEU A 232 5.06 -10.54 -13.51
C LEU A 232 5.04 -11.97 -12.93
N SER A 233 4.58 -12.94 -13.71
CA SER A 233 4.59 -14.35 -13.27
C SER A 233 6.01 -14.90 -13.09
N ARG A 234 6.96 -14.58 -13.98
CA ARG A 234 8.35 -15.04 -13.86
C ARG A 234 9.02 -14.43 -12.63
N LEU A 235 8.84 -13.13 -12.41
CA LEU A 235 9.40 -12.43 -11.25
C LEU A 235 8.85 -13.00 -9.93
N THR A 236 7.54 -13.20 -9.83
CA THR A 236 6.91 -13.74 -8.61
C THR A 236 7.21 -15.22 -8.36
N CYS A 237 7.54 -15.99 -9.40
CA CYS A 237 7.97 -17.39 -9.27
C CYS A 237 9.47 -17.53 -8.98
N ASN A 238 10.27 -16.47 -9.06
CA ASN A 238 11.72 -16.57 -8.90
C ASN A 238 12.13 -16.27 -7.43
N PRO A 239 12.81 -17.21 -6.74
CA PRO A 239 13.23 -17.00 -5.35
C PRO A 239 14.20 -15.82 -5.17
N ALA A 240 15.05 -15.51 -6.17
CA ALA A 240 15.97 -14.37 -6.10
C ALA A 240 15.25 -13.00 -6.06
N CYS A 241 14.02 -12.95 -6.59
CA CYS A 241 13.19 -11.74 -6.57
C CYS A 241 12.44 -11.55 -5.25
N LEU A 242 12.39 -12.56 -4.36
CA LEU A 242 11.56 -12.51 -3.15
C LEU A 242 11.92 -11.32 -2.25
N GLU A 243 13.21 -11.14 -1.93
CA GLU A 243 13.62 -10.02 -1.08
C GLU A 243 13.33 -8.68 -1.75
N ALA A 244 13.51 -8.57 -3.06
CA ALA A 244 13.22 -7.34 -3.79
C ALA A 244 11.71 -7.00 -3.74
N PHE A 245 10.82 -8.01 -3.82
CA PHE A 245 9.38 -7.83 -3.63
C PHE A 245 9.02 -7.38 -2.21
N VAL A 246 9.77 -7.83 -1.21
CA VAL A 246 9.58 -7.39 0.19
C VAL A 246 10.04 -5.95 0.34
N ARG A 247 11.28 -5.63 -0.04
CA ARG A 247 11.89 -4.29 0.12
C ARG A 247 11.12 -3.19 -0.61
N SER A 248 10.55 -3.51 -1.78
CA SER A 248 9.76 -2.55 -2.58
C SER A 248 8.29 -2.44 -2.17
N TYR A 249 7.85 -3.13 -1.10
CA TYR A 249 6.43 -3.33 -0.80
C TYR A 249 5.63 -3.93 -1.98
N GLY A 250 6.31 -4.58 -2.93
CA GLY A 250 5.72 -5.05 -4.18
C GLY A 250 4.59 -6.06 -3.98
N ALA A 251 4.70 -6.96 -3.00
CA ALA A 251 3.60 -7.86 -2.65
C ALA A 251 2.36 -7.11 -2.13
N ALA A 252 2.56 -6.09 -1.29
CA ALA A 252 1.48 -5.24 -0.81
C ALA A 252 0.86 -4.41 -1.95
N LEU A 253 1.68 -3.91 -2.87
CA LEU A 253 1.22 -3.20 -4.07
C LEU A 253 0.40 -4.09 -5.00
N LEU A 254 0.85 -5.32 -5.26
CA LEU A 254 0.09 -6.31 -6.05
C LEU A 254 -1.28 -6.57 -5.43
N ARG A 255 -1.33 -6.73 -4.11
CA ARG A 255 -2.58 -6.94 -3.38
C ARG A 255 -3.47 -5.71 -3.45
N ALA A 256 -2.96 -4.54 -3.10
CA ALA A 256 -3.73 -3.30 -3.11
C ALA A 256 -4.32 -3.01 -4.49
N TRP A 257 -3.51 -3.08 -5.53
CA TRP A 257 -3.92 -2.70 -6.87
C TRP A 257 -4.77 -3.77 -7.55
N LEU A 258 -4.31 -5.02 -7.59
CA LEU A 258 -4.97 -6.07 -8.38
C LEU A 258 -6.08 -6.77 -7.63
N VAL A 259 -5.94 -6.97 -6.31
CA VAL A 259 -6.93 -7.69 -5.49
C VAL A 259 -7.92 -6.72 -4.85
N LEU A 260 -7.45 -5.60 -4.31
CA LEU A 260 -8.30 -4.62 -3.62
C LEU A 260 -8.77 -3.47 -4.53
N GLY A 261 -8.24 -3.36 -5.74
CA GLY A 261 -8.66 -2.34 -6.72
C GLY A 261 -8.27 -0.91 -6.33
N VAL A 262 -7.23 -0.73 -5.51
CA VAL A 262 -6.72 0.56 -5.05
C VAL A 262 -5.36 0.80 -5.71
N ALA A 263 -5.34 1.61 -6.76
CA ALA A 263 -4.10 2.09 -7.37
C ALA A 263 -3.48 3.22 -6.50
N PRO A 264 -2.15 3.41 -6.50
CA PRO A 264 -1.49 4.49 -5.75
C PRO A 264 -2.08 5.87 -6.05
N ASP A 265 -2.28 6.06 -7.33
CA ASP A 265 -2.95 7.15 -8.03
C ASP A 265 -4.38 7.48 -7.57
N ASP A 266 -5.11 6.49 -7.10
CA ASP A 266 -6.51 6.61 -6.71
C ASP A 266 -6.67 6.70 -5.18
N TRP A 267 -5.60 6.99 -4.44
CA TRP A 267 -5.57 7.16 -2.98
C TRP A 267 -5.21 8.62 -2.63
N PRO A 268 -5.87 9.26 -1.64
CA PRO A 268 -6.87 8.74 -0.71
C PRO A 268 -8.32 8.81 -1.24
N ALA A 269 -8.59 9.51 -2.34
CA ALA A 269 -9.93 9.67 -2.95
C ALA A 269 -10.06 8.96 -4.32
N PRO A 270 -11.19 8.29 -4.61
CA PRO A 270 -11.33 7.52 -5.85
C PRO A 270 -11.36 8.46 -7.03
N ARG A 271 -10.55 8.20 -8.06
CA ARG A 271 -10.74 8.84 -9.35
C ARG A 271 -11.85 8.11 -10.11
N ALA A 272 -12.52 8.82 -11.01
CA ALA A 272 -13.67 8.33 -11.78
C ALA A 272 -13.26 7.30 -12.86
N ARG A 273 -12.46 6.30 -12.51
CA ARG A 273 -12.10 5.17 -13.37
C ARG A 273 -13.09 4.01 -13.13
N PRO A 274 -13.42 3.22 -14.17
CA PRO A 274 -14.24 2.03 -14.00
C PRO A 274 -13.59 1.07 -12.99
N THR A 275 -14.41 0.41 -12.17
CA THR A 275 -13.97 -0.42 -11.04
C THR A 275 -12.99 -1.52 -11.48
N LEU A 276 -11.70 -1.29 -11.24
CA LEU A 276 -10.60 -2.24 -11.51
C LEU A 276 -10.71 -3.55 -10.71
N HIS A 277 -11.45 -3.51 -9.59
CA HIS A 277 -11.49 -4.55 -8.55
C HIS A 277 -11.89 -5.95 -9.07
N SER A 278 -12.78 -6.07 -10.06
CA SER A 278 -13.23 -7.39 -10.53
C SER A 278 -12.37 -7.97 -11.66
N ARG A 279 -11.72 -7.13 -12.47
CA ARG A 279 -11.08 -7.59 -13.73
C ARG A 279 -9.73 -8.28 -13.51
N HIS A 280 -8.98 -7.87 -12.48
CA HIS A 280 -7.60 -8.34 -12.26
C HIS A 280 -7.39 -9.09 -10.95
N ARG A 281 -8.45 -9.34 -10.18
CA ARG A 281 -8.36 -10.02 -8.87
C ARG A 281 -7.72 -11.40 -8.96
N GLU A 282 -8.13 -12.23 -9.91
CA GLU A 282 -7.58 -13.57 -10.10
C GLU A 282 -6.09 -13.54 -10.50
N LEU A 283 -5.66 -12.51 -11.25
CA LEU A 283 -4.25 -12.30 -11.53
C LEU A 283 -3.48 -11.95 -10.24
N GLY A 284 -3.98 -10.99 -9.45
CA GLY A 284 -3.38 -10.61 -8.18
C GLY A 284 -3.25 -11.79 -7.21
N GLU A 285 -4.31 -12.58 -7.04
CA GLU A 285 -4.31 -13.78 -6.19
C GLU A 285 -3.30 -14.82 -6.67
N ARG A 286 -3.18 -15.07 -7.99
CA ARG A 286 -2.17 -15.97 -8.55
C ARG A 286 -0.74 -15.48 -8.31
N LEU A 287 -0.47 -14.19 -8.51
CA LEU A 287 0.86 -13.60 -8.28
C LEU A 287 1.26 -13.68 -6.80
N LEU A 288 0.34 -13.42 -5.87
CA LEU A 288 0.56 -13.59 -4.43
C LEU A 288 0.77 -15.07 -4.05
N GLN A 289 0.07 -15.99 -4.73
CA GLN A 289 0.26 -17.42 -4.53
C GLN A 289 1.66 -17.86 -4.97
N ASN A 290 2.18 -17.33 -6.08
CA ASN A 290 3.56 -17.59 -6.51
C ASN A 290 4.56 -17.14 -5.43
N LEU A 291 4.40 -15.92 -4.90
CA LEU A 291 5.24 -15.41 -3.81
C LEU A 291 5.10 -16.24 -2.54
N THR A 292 3.90 -16.77 -2.25
CA THR A 292 3.68 -17.68 -1.12
C THR A 292 4.52 -18.95 -1.24
N VAL A 293 4.55 -19.55 -2.43
CA VAL A 293 5.40 -20.73 -2.71
C VAL A 293 6.88 -20.40 -2.48
N GLN A 294 7.34 -19.22 -2.90
CA GLN A 294 8.73 -18.81 -2.70
C GLN A 294 9.04 -18.53 -1.23
N ALA A 295 8.18 -17.78 -0.54
CA ALA A 295 8.31 -17.42 0.87
C ALA A 295 8.38 -18.65 1.79
N GLU A 296 7.60 -19.68 1.49
CA GLU A 296 7.50 -20.90 2.30
C GLU A 296 8.49 -22.00 1.91
N SER A 297 9.35 -21.75 0.92
CA SER A 297 10.48 -22.60 0.56
C SER A 297 11.61 -22.52 1.61
N PRO A 298 12.52 -23.50 1.70
CA PRO A 298 13.66 -23.42 2.62
C PRO A 298 14.52 -22.16 2.42
N PHE A 299 14.73 -21.77 1.16
CA PHE A 299 15.44 -20.53 0.81
C PHE A 299 14.67 -19.30 1.29
N GLY A 300 13.38 -19.20 0.95
CA GLY A 300 12.55 -18.04 1.31
C GLY A 300 12.39 -17.85 2.81
N VAL A 301 12.24 -18.94 3.57
CA VAL A 301 12.21 -18.90 5.03
C VAL A 301 13.53 -18.32 5.58
N GLY A 302 14.67 -18.74 5.03
CA GLY A 302 15.98 -18.20 5.38
C GLY A 302 16.10 -16.70 5.07
N ALA A 303 15.71 -16.31 3.86
CA ALA A 303 15.74 -14.92 3.40
C ALA A 303 14.85 -13.99 4.26
N LEU A 304 13.59 -14.38 4.52
CA LEU A 304 12.65 -13.60 5.35
C LEU A 304 13.11 -13.51 6.80
N THR A 305 13.67 -14.59 7.35
CA THR A 305 14.23 -14.57 8.72
C THR A 305 15.44 -13.64 8.79
N HIS A 306 16.32 -13.68 7.79
CA HIS A 306 17.49 -12.79 7.71
C HIS A 306 17.07 -11.32 7.56
N LEU A 307 16.11 -11.01 6.68
CA LEU A 307 15.57 -9.66 6.52
C LEU A 307 15.01 -9.12 7.84
N LEU A 308 14.23 -9.92 8.56
CA LEU A 308 13.57 -9.46 9.78
C LEU A 308 14.52 -9.28 10.98
N LEU A 309 15.54 -10.13 11.08
CA LEU A 309 16.48 -10.10 12.22
C LEU A 309 17.70 -9.21 11.96
N SER A 310 18.22 -9.22 10.74
CA SER A 310 19.51 -8.62 10.38
C SER A 310 19.39 -7.49 9.35
N GLY A 311 18.22 -7.29 8.72
CA GLY A 311 18.00 -6.22 7.74
C GLY A 311 18.02 -4.81 8.35
N SER A 312 17.98 -3.80 7.47
CA SER A 312 17.79 -2.39 7.83
C SER A 312 16.44 -2.17 8.53
N PRO A 313 16.23 -1.06 9.27
CA PRO A 313 14.94 -0.79 9.90
C PRO A 313 13.80 -0.74 8.88
N GLU A 314 14.02 -0.25 7.65
CA GLU A 314 13.03 -0.27 6.58
C GLU A 314 12.73 -1.69 6.12
N ASP A 315 13.77 -2.51 5.88
CA ASP A 315 13.63 -3.90 5.43
C ASP A 315 12.83 -4.74 6.43
N ARG A 316 13.05 -4.52 7.74
CA ARG A 316 12.31 -5.23 8.80
C ARG A 316 10.83 -4.89 8.78
N VAL A 317 10.50 -3.61 8.62
CA VAL A 317 9.10 -3.14 8.54
C VAL A 317 8.45 -3.66 7.27
N ALA A 318 9.14 -3.59 6.13
CA ALA A 318 8.64 -4.10 4.86
C ALA A 318 8.39 -5.62 4.91
N CYS A 319 9.29 -6.37 5.56
CA CYS A 319 9.13 -7.80 5.82
C CYS A 319 7.91 -8.06 6.72
N ALA A 320 7.82 -7.40 7.87
CA ALA A 320 6.71 -7.57 8.80
C ALA A 320 5.35 -7.27 8.15
N LEU A 321 5.27 -6.19 7.36
CA LEU A 321 4.07 -5.79 6.63
C LEU A 321 3.66 -6.83 5.59
N THR A 322 4.63 -7.43 4.90
CA THR A 322 4.38 -8.32 3.77
C THR A 322 3.99 -9.73 4.19
N LEU A 323 4.48 -10.22 5.34
CA LEU A 323 4.28 -11.60 5.80
C LEU A 323 2.82 -12.07 5.79
N PRO A 324 1.81 -11.29 6.26
CA PRO A 324 0.40 -11.72 6.21
C PRO A 324 -0.14 -12.01 4.81
N PHE A 325 0.49 -11.46 3.76
CA PHE A 325 0.05 -11.64 2.37
C PHE A 325 0.66 -12.88 1.71
N ILE A 326 1.88 -13.26 2.11
CA ILE A 326 2.70 -14.28 1.43
C ILE A 326 3.05 -15.48 2.32
N CYS A 327 2.60 -15.53 3.57
CA CYS A 327 2.83 -16.66 4.48
C CYS A 327 1.50 -17.19 5.02
N ARG A 328 1.20 -18.46 4.73
CA ARG A 328 0.00 -19.15 5.20
C ARG A 328 0.32 -20.12 6.33
N LYS A 329 1.54 -20.66 6.40
CA LYS A 329 2.01 -21.56 7.47
C LYS A 329 1.98 -20.88 8.85
N PRO A 330 1.13 -21.35 9.80
CA PRO A 330 1.04 -20.78 11.15
C PRO A 330 2.36 -20.77 11.92
N SER A 331 3.16 -21.81 11.76
CA SER A 331 4.48 -21.88 12.41
C SER A 331 5.44 -20.80 11.95
N LEU A 332 5.35 -20.36 10.68
CA LEU A 332 6.27 -19.37 10.12
C LEU A 332 5.87 -17.96 10.54
N TRP A 333 4.61 -17.56 10.29
CA TRP A 333 4.18 -16.19 10.60
C TRP A 333 4.10 -15.94 12.11
N ARG A 334 3.75 -16.93 12.94
CA ARG A 334 3.79 -16.76 14.42
C ARG A 334 5.21 -16.51 14.90
N ARG A 335 6.16 -17.31 14.42
CA ARG A 335 7.58 -17.15 14.77
C ARG A 335 8.11 -15.77 14.37
N LEU A 336 7.85 -15.35 13.13
CA LEU A 336 8.39 -14.08 12.62
C LEU A 336 7.65 -12.85 13.19
N LEU A 337 6.32 -12.83 13.16
CA LEU A 337 5.53 -11.66 13.57
C LEU A 337 5.35 -11.55 15.08
N LEU A 338 5.17 -12.67 15.80
CA LEU A 338 4.84 -12.65 17.22
C LEU A 338 6.08 -12.89 18.09
N GLU A 339 6.80 -13.99 17.87
CA GLU A 339 7.95 -14.37 18.71
C GLU A 339 9.17 -13.46 18.46
N GLN A 340 9.48 -13.17 17.20
CA GLN A 340 10.59 -12.30 16.80
C GLN A 340 10.21 -10.81 16.76
N GLY A 341 8.97 -10.46 17.12
CA GLY A 341 8.54 -9.07 17.29
C GLY A 341 8.26 -8.29 16.00
N GLY A 342 8.10 -8.95 14.85
CA GLY A 342 7.76 -8.28 13.59
C GLY A 342 6.51 -7.40 13.67
N LEU A 343 5.45 -7.84 14.36
CA LEU A 343 4.24 -7.06 14.55
C LEU A 343 4.51 -5.75 15.32
N ARG A 344 5.34 -5.80 16.38
CA ARG A 344 5.71 -4.61 17.14
C ARG A 344 6.51 -3.63 16.30
N LEU A 345 7.40 -4.13 15.43
CA LEU A 345 8.15 -3.29 14.49
C LEU A 345 7.23 -2.57 13.50
N LEU A 346 6.21 -3.27 12.98
CA LEU A 346 5.21 -2.68 12.10
C LEU A 346 4.39 -1.60 12.81
N LEU A 347 3.87 -1.88 14.02
CA LEU A 347 3.09 -0.91 14.78
C LEU A 347 3.91 0.34 15.15
N ALA A 348 5.18 0.17 15.55
CA ALA A 348 6.09 1.28 15.81
C ALA A 348 6.50 2.06 14.55
N ALA A 349 6.23 1.54 13.34
CA ALA A 349 6.46 2.24 12.09
C ALA A 349 5.29 3.14 11.67
N LEU A 350 4.10 2.96 12.24
CA LEU A 350 2.89 3.68 11.83
C LEU A 350 2.99 5.19 12.07
N THR A 351 3.65 5.61 13.15
CA THR A 351 3.81 7.03 13.51
C THR A 351 5.10 7.66 12.98
N ARG A 352 5.89 6.90 12.20
CA ARG A 352 7.11 7.40 11.55
C ARG A 352 6.78 7.95 10.15
N PRO A 353 7.65 8.78 9.54
CA PRO A 353 7.47 9.23 8.16
C PRO A 353 7.26 8.04 7.23
N ALA A 354 6.18 8.07 6.46
CA ALA A 354 5.78 6.96 5.62
C ALA A 354 6.83 6.71 4.51
N PRO A 355 7.38 5.49 4.38
CA PRO A 355 8.36 5.16 3.33
C PRO A 355 7.73 5.01 1.94
N HIS A 356 6.39 4.98 1.87
CA HIS A 356 5.64 4.80 0.62
C HIS A 356 4.27 5.50 0.74
N PRO A 357 3.72 6.10 -0.34
CA PRO A 357 2.43 6.81 -0.29
C PRO A 357 1.25 5.97 0.21
N LEU A 358 1.26 4.67 -0.12
CA LEU A 358 0.25 3.70 0.34
C LEU A 358 0.61 2.97 1.65
N PHE A 359 1.66 3.37 2.37
CA PHE A 359 2.16 2.61 3.52
C PHE A 359 1.09 2.32 4.58
N LEU A 360 0.31 3.33 4.99
CA LEU A 360 -0.76 3.15 5.98
C LEU A 360 -1.91 2.30 5.44
N PHE A 361 -2.23 2.39 4.15
CA PHE A 361 -3.20 1.50 3.53
C PHE A 361 -2.71 0.04 3.56
N PHE A 362 -1.44 -0.20 3.21
CA PHE A 362 -0.82 -1.52 3.26
C PHE A 362 -0.79 -2.08 4.69
N ALA A 363 -0.48 -1.24 5.68
CA ALA A 363 -0.44 -1.64 7.08
C ALA A 363 -1.84 -2.01 7.60
N ALA A 364 -2.87 -1.21 7.30
CA ALA A 364 -4.25 -1.52 7.70
C ALA A 364 -4.73 -2.86 7.13
N ASP A 365 -4.44 -3.13 5.85
CA ASP A 365 -4.80 -4.39 5.21
C ASP A 365 -3.96 -5.57 5.74
N SER A 366 -2.67 -5.36 6.01
CA SER A 366 -1.78 -6.36 6.62
C SER A 366 -2.24 -6.77 8.02
N LEU A 367 -2.59 -5.80 8.87
CA LEU A 367 -3.08 -6.03 10.23
C LEU A 367 -4.43 -6.76 10.23
N SER A 368 -5.34 -6.40 9.34
CA SER A 368 -6.63 -7.10 9.23
C SER A 368 -6.46 -8.52 8.68
N CYS A 369 -5.56 -8.74 7.69
CA CYS A 369 -5.21 -10.08 7.24
C CYS A 369 -4.59 -10.93 8.36
N LEU A 370 -3.76 -10.33 9.21
CA LEU A 370 -3.18 -11.02 10.36
C LEU A 370 -4.25 -11.37 11.39
N GLN A 371 -5.23 -10.49 11.63
CA GLN A 371 -6.37 -10.77 12.50
C GLN A 371 -7.15 -11.99 12.00
N ASP A 372 -7.44 -12.07 10.69
CA ASP A 372 -8.09 -13.24 10.07
C ASP A 372 -7.25 -14.53 10.21
N LEU A 373 -5.92 -14.44 10.23
CA LEU A 373 -5.02 -15.58 10.42
C LEU A 373 -4.95 -16.05 11.88
N VAL A 374 -5.00 -15.12 12.84
CA VAL A 374 -4.95 -15.40 14.29
C VAL A 374 -6.28 -15.94 14.79
N SER A 375 -7.37 -15.31 14.35
CA SER A 375 -8.74 -15.67 14.67
C SER A 375 -9.47 -15.97 13.36
N PRO A 376 -9.30 -17.17 12.78
CA PRO A 376 -10.04 -17.55 11.59
C PRO A 376 -11.51 -17.42 11.90
N THR A 377 -12.14 -16.41 11.31
CA THR A 377 -13.56 -16.17 11.41
C THR A 377 -14.24 -17.44 10.91
N VAL A 378 -14.68 -18.30 11.85
CA VAL A 378 -15.70 -19.30 11.55
C VAL A 378 -16.79 -18.49 10.90
N SER A 379 -17.11 -18.80 9.64
CA SER A 379 -18.20 -18.14 8.92
C SER A 379 -19.31 -17.94 9.93
N PRO A 380 -19.83 -16.70 10.13
CA PRO A 380 -21.06 -16.60 10.84
C PRO A 380 -22.04 -17.37 9.96
N ALA A 381 -22.34 -18.63 10.34
CA ALA A 381 -23.74 -18.99 10.45
C ALA A 381 -24.30 -17.80 11.19
N VAL A 382 -24.93 -16.90 10.40
CA VAL A 382 -25.55 -15.67 10.87
C VAL A 382 -26.04 -16.04 12.26
N PRO A 383 -25.42 -15.54 13.36
CA PRO A 383 -26.16 -15.55 14.59
C PRO A 383 -27.40 -14.83 14.12
N GLN A 384 -28.53 -15.56 14.09
CA GLN A 384 -29.79 -14.90 13.89
C GLN A 384 -29.63 -13.66 14.73
N ALA A 385 -29.81 -12.49 14.12
CA ALA A 385 -30.28 -11.39 14.90
C ALA A 385 -31.55 -11.97 15.52
N VAL A 386 -31.39 -12.62 16.69
CA VAL A 386 -32.20 -12.35 17.83
C VAL A 386 -32.27 -10.85 17.71
N PRO A 387 -33.43 -10.30 17.31
CA PRO A 387 -33.63 -8.89 17.51
C PRO A 387 -33.18 -8.73 18.96
N MET A 388 -32.08 -8.03 19.20
CA MET A 388 -32.01 -7.37 20.49
C MET A 388 -33.25 -6.51 20.39
N ASP A 389 -34.34 -7.02 20.96
CA ASP A 389 -35.57 -6.29 21.16
C ASP A 389 -35.08 -4.92 21.56
N LEU A 390 -35.64 -3.88 20.94
CA LEU A 390 -35.49 -2.53 21.46
C LEU A 390 -35.78 -2.64 22.95
N ASP A 391 -34.72 -2.72 23.77
CA ASP A 391 -34.84 -2.87 25.20
C ASP A 391 -35.64 -1.64 25.58
N SER A 392 -36.89 -1.85 25.95
CA SER A 392 -37.75 -0.76 26.39
C SER A 392 -36.93 -0.06 27.46
N PRO A 393 -36.62 1.24 27.29
CA PRO A 393 -35.64 1.91 28.13
C PRO A 393 -36.03 1.65 29.57
N SER A 394 -35.05 1.21 30.36
CA SER A 394 -35.30 0.95 31.78
C SER A 394 -35.95 2.20 32.37
N PRO A 395 -36.99 2.04 33.22
CA PRO A 395 -37.73 3.18 33.74
C PRO A 395 -36.75 4.12 34.43
N CYS A 396 -36.78 5.40 34.05
CA CYS A 396 -35.88 6.38 34.63
C CYS A 396 -36.22 6.57 36.11
N LEU A 397 -35.25 6.30 36.99
CA LEU A 397 -35.40 6.47 38.43
C LEU A 397 -35.13 7.91 38.88
N TYR A 398 -34.56 8.73 38.00
CA TYR A 398 -34.27 10.13 38.29
C TYR A 398 -35.40 11.08 37.85
N GLU A 399 -36.09 10.78 36.76
CA GLU A 399 -37.17 11.61 36.22
C GLU A 399 -38.27 11.97 37.25
N PRO A 400 -38.67 11.08 38.19
CA PRO A 400 -39.62 11.42 39.26
C PRO A 400 -39.16 12.54 40.20
N LEU A 401 -37.85 12.82 40.28
CA LEU A 401 -37.29 13.89 41.12
C LEU A 401 -37.37 15.28 40.47
N LEU A 402 -37.59 15.35 39.16
CA LEU A 402 -37.61 16.61 38.40
C LEU A 402 -39.00 17.26 38.32
N GLY A 403 -40.05 16.51 38.69
CA GLY A 403 -41.43 16.96 38.61
C GLY A 403 -41.79 18.05 39.62
N PRO A 404 -42.92 18.76 39.43
CA PRO A 404 -43.37 19.82 40.34
C PRO A 404 -43.71 19.35 41.76
N ALA A 405 -43.90 18.04 41.95
CA ALA A 405 -44.07 17.39 43.25
C ALA A 405 -43.19 16.12 43.30
N PRO A 406 -41.89 16.25 43.61
CA PRO A 406 -40.95 15.13 43.59
C PRO A 406 -41.32 14.07 44.63
N VAL A 407 -41.32 12.80 44.22
CA VAL A 407 -41.51 11.67 45.15
C VAL A 407 -40.40 10.65 44.92
N PRO A 408 -39.47 10.47 45.88
CA PRO A 408 -39.33 11.19 47.16
C PRO A 408 -38.91 12.66 46.98
N ALA A 409 -39.18 13.50 47.98
CA ALA A 409 -38.65 14.87 47.99
C ALA A 409 -37.11 14.85 48.03
N PRO A 410 -36.42 15.73 47.29
CA PRO A 410 -34.96 15.81 47.32
C PRO A 410 -34.49 16.27 48.71
N ASP A 411 -33.46 15.62 49.23
CA ASP A 411 -32.81 15.97 50.50
C ASP A 411 -31.53 16.81 50.29
N LEU A 412 -31.10 17.00 49.03
CA LEU A 412 -30.04 17.91 48.64
C LEU A 412 -30.24 18.40 47.19
N HIS A 413 -29.59 19.51 46.87
CA HIS A 413 -29.50 20.04 45.52
C HIS A 413 -28.03 20.23 45.14
N PHE A 414 -27.65 19.79 43.95
CA PHE A 414 -26.34 20.10 43.38
C PHE A 414 -26.42 21.42 42.61
N LEU A 415 -25.53 22.36 42.91
CA LEU A 415 -25.43 23.65 42.21
C LEU A 415 -24.31 23.58 41.17
N LEU A 416 -24.66 23.74 39.90
CA LEU A 416 -23.69 23.86 38.80
C LEU A 416 -23.16 25.29 38.66
N ASP A 417 -22.05 25.46 37.93
CA ASP A 417 -21.48 26.78 37.64
C ASP A 417 -22.40 27.69 36.82
N SER A 418 -23.32 27.10 36.05
CA SER A 418 -24.39 27.82 35.32
C SER A 418 -25.46 28.41 36.25
N GLY A 419 -25.43 28.09 37.54
CA GLY A 419 -26.47 28.41 38.52
C GLY A 419 -27.64 27.42 38.53
N LEU A 420 -27.63 26.41 37.65
CA LEU A 420 -28.65 25.36 37.64
C LEU A 420 -28.58 24.54 38.92
N GLN A 421 -29.73 24.35 39.57
CA GLN A 421 -29.88 23.51 40.76
C GLN A 421 -30.54 22.19 40.36
N LEU A 422 -29.86 21.09 40.63
CA LEU A 422 -30.30 19.76 40.27
C LEU A 422 -30.66 18.97 41.54
N PRO A 423 -31.92 18.50 41.69
CA PRO A 423 -32.36 17.78 42.87
C PRO A 423 -31.65 16.42 42.97
N ALA A 424 -31.31 15.96 44.16
CA ALA A 424 -30.70 14.66 44.35
C ALA A 424 -31.07 14.04 45.71
N GLN A 425 -30.65 12.79 45.89
CA GLN A 425 -30.78 12.06 47.15
C GLN A 425 -29.41 11.72 47.72
N ARG A 426 -29.19 12.05 48.99
CA ARG A 426 -27.91 11.89 49.66
C ARG A 426 -27.55 10.42 49.78
N ALA A 427 -28.52 9.60 50.18
CA ALA A 427 -28.36 8.16 50.29
C ALA A 427 -28.06 7.48 48.95
N ALA A 428 -28.75 7.85 47.87
CA ALA A 428 -28.52 7.31 46.53
C ALA A 428 -27.12 7.66 46.03
N SER A 429 -26.76 8.96 46.09
CA SER A 429 -25.46 9.47 45.66
C SER A 429 -24.29 8.83 46.42
N ALA A 430 -24.40 8.73 47.75
CA ALA A 430 -23.38 8.09 48.60
C ALA A 430 -23.28 6.57 48.39
N THR A 431 -24.37 5.93 47.96
CA THR A 431 -24.34 4.49 47.63
C THR A 431 -23.64 4.26 46.31
N ALA A 432 -23.97 5.06 45.30
CA ALA A 432 -23.51 4.90 43.92
C ALA A 432 -22.02 5.23 43.70
N SER A 433 -21.42 6.13 44.51
CA SER A 433 -20.03 6.56 44.33
C SER A 433 -19.28 6.68 45.65
N PRO A 434 -18.03 6.19 45.74
CA PRO A 434 -17.18 6.41 46.90
C PRO A 434 -16.80 7.89 47.07
N PHE A 435 -16.69 8.66 45.98
CA PHE A 435 -16.46 10.11 46.03
C PHE A 435 -17.61 10.81 46.75
N PHE A 436 -18.84 10.58 46.30
CA PHE A 436 -20.03 11.19 46.92
C PHE A 436 -20.27 10.65 48.32
N ARG A 437 -19.90 9.39 48.61
CA ARG A 437 -19.94 8.85 49.98
C ARG A 437 -19.03 9.64 50.92
N ALA A 438 -17.79 9.90 50.50
CA ALA A 438 -16.86 10.69 51.30
C ALA A 438 -17.37 12.12 51.47
N LEU A 439 -17.81 12.76 50.38
CA LEU A 439 -18.30 14.13 50.38
C LEU A 439 -19.55 14.33 51.24
N LEU A 440 -20.51 13.40 51.16
CA LEU A 440 -21.85 13.58 51.71
C LEU A 440 -22.07 12.86 53.05
N SER A 441 -21.25 11.87 53.38
CA SER A 441 -21.35 11.10 54.64
C SER A 441 -20.09 11.19 55.51
N GLY A 442 -19.05 11.88 55.03
CA GLY A 442 -17.81 12.12 55.77
C GLY A 442 -17.83 13.40 56.59
N SER A 443 -16.62 13.88 56.91
CA SER A 443 -16.41 15.07 57.75
C SER A 443 -16.29 16.38 56.97
N PHE A 444 -16.67 16.38 55.69
CA PHE A 444 -16.64 17.57 54.83
C PHE A 444 -17.78 18.53 55.18
N ALA A 445 -17.63 19.83 54.88
CA ALA A 445 -18.67 20.82 55.17
C ALA A 445 -19.95 20.53 54.38
N GLU A 446 -19.79 20.01 53.16
CA GLU A 446 -20.82 19.55 52.23
C GLU A 446 -21.71 18.44 52.80
N ALA A 447 -21.25 17.74 53.85
CA ALA A 447 -22.06 16.77 54.58
C ALA A 447 -23.30 17.41 55.25
N GLN A 448 -23.21 18.69 55.61
CA GLN A 448 -24.27 19.45 56.32
C GLN A 448 -24.97 20.48 55.42
N MET A 449 -24.63 20.54 54.13
CA MET A 449 -25.19 21.50 53.19
C MET A 449 -26.37 20.90 52.42
N ASP A 450 -27.46 21.68 52.29
CA ASP A 450 -28.60 21.33 51.43
C ASP A 450 -28.33 21.69 49.96
N LEU A 451 -27.36 22.59 49.71
CA LEU A 451 -26.95 23.03 48.38
C LEU A 451 -25.44 22.79 48.22
N VAL A 452 -25.06 21.77 47.46
CA VAL A 452 -23.66 21.34 47.30
C VAL A 452 -23.15 21.77 45.92
N PRO A 453 -22.10 22.59 45.82
CA PRO A 453 -21.59 23.04 44.52
C PRO A 453 -20.79 21.96 43.79
N LEU A 454 -21.13 21.70 42.52
CA LEU A 454 -20.36 20.86 41.59
C LEU A 454 -19.75 21.74 40.50
N ARG A 455 -18.45 22.01 40.61
CA ARG A 455 -17.72 22.90 39.69
C ARG A 455 -17.18 22.15 38.47
N GLY A 456 -17.04 22.87 37.36
CA GLY A 456 -16.59 22.33 36.07
C GLY A 456 -17.52 21.22 35.60
N LEU A 457 -18.81 21.53 35.52
CA LEU A 457 -19.82 20.60 35.01
C LEU A 457 -20.94 21.38 34.31
N SER A 458 -21.02 21.25 32.98
CA SER A 458 -22.12 21.77 32.17
C SER A 458 -23.44 21.04 32.46
N PRO A 459 -24.59 21.66 32.16
CA PRO A 459 -25.88 21.00 32.32
C PRO A 459 -25.98 19.67 31.58
N GLY A 460 -25.53 19.59 30.32
CA GLY A 460 -25.57 18.35 29.53
C GLY A 460 -24.71 17.24 30.11
N ALA A 461 -23.51 17.58 30.63
CA ALA A 461 -22.63 16.60 31.28
C ALA A 461 -23.12 16.17 32.68
N ALA A 462 -23.88 17.02 33.38
CA ALA A 462 -24.43 16.70 34.70
C ALA A 462 -25.57 15.67 34.66
N TRP A 463 -26.36 15.66 33.58
CA TRP A 463 -27.50 14.76 33.43
C TRP A 463 -27.13 13.27 33.54
N PRO A 464 -26.17 12.72 32.75
CA PRO A 464 -25.76 11.33 32.86
C PRO A 464 -25.28 10.95 34.27
N VAL A 465 -24.55 11.86 34.94
CA VAL A 465 -24.04 11.66 36.31
C VAL A 465 -25.20 11.44 37.28
N LEU A 466 -26.20 12.31 37.28
CA LEU A 466 -27.32 12.21 38.22
C LEU A 466 -28.18 10.98 37.95
N HIS A 467 -28.48 10.70 36.68
CA HIS A 467 -29.19 9.48 36.33
C HIS A 467 -28.46 8.24 36.86
N HIS A 468 -27.14 8.19 36.71
CA HIS A 468 -26.34 7.06 37.20
C HIS A 468 -26.29 6.95 38.72
N LEU A 469 -26.17 8.08 39.44
CA LEU A 469 -26.19 8.14 40.92
C LEU A 469 -27.51 7.64 41.50
N HIS A 470 -28.61 7.84 40.76
CA HIS A 470 -29.95 7.38 41.12
C HIS A 470 -30.28 5.97 40.60
N GLY A 471 -29.28 5.24 40.08
CA GLY A 471 -29.40 3.84 39.71
C GLY A 471 -29.95 3.59 38.30
N CYS A 472 -30.11 4.62 37.46
CA CYS A 472 -30.48 4.41 36.08
C CYS A 472 -29.35 3.69 35.33
N ARG A 473 -29.71 2.73 34.47
CA ARG A 473 -28.79 2.01 33.57
C ARG A 473 -29.48 1.87 32.22
N GLY A 474 -28.99 2.55 31.19
CA GLY A 474 -29.59 2.46 29.84
C GLY A 474 -30.92 3.20 29.65
N CYS A 475 -31.24 4.21 30.46
CA CYS A 475 -32.43 5.07 30.28
C CYS A 475 -32.29 6.13 29.17
N GLY A 476 -31.21 6.08 28.38
CA GLY A 476 -30.92 7.03 27.30
C GLY A 476 -30.19 8.32 27.74
N ALA A 477 -30.03 8.58 29.04
CA ALA A 477 -29.34 9.79 29.53
C ALA A 477 -27.88 9.91 29.05
N ALA A 478 -27.19 8.79 28.86
CA ALA A 478 -25.82 8.76 28.32
C ALA A 478 -25.74 9.13 26.82
N LEU A 479 -26.86 9.11 26.09
CA LEU A 479 -26.91 9.50 24.68
C LEU A 479 -27.06 11.01 24.49
N GLY A 480 -27.69 11.69 25.46
CA GLY A 480 -27.96 13.13 25.41
C GLY A 480 -26.73 14.01 25.13
N PRO A 481 -25.60 13.84 25.87
CA PRO A 481 -24.43 14.69 25.68
C PRO A 481 -23.60 14.34 24.43
N VAL A 482 -23.87 13.20 23.78
CA VAL A 482 -23.07 12.74 22.63
C VAL A 482 -23.51 13.48 21.37
N PRO A 483 -22.62 14.30 20.77
CA PRO A 483 -22.98 15.03 19.56
C PRO A 483 -23.15 14.07 18.38
N PRO A 484 -23.93 14.45 17.34
CA PRO A 484 -24.04 13.65 16.13
C PRO A 484 -22.70 13.58 15.37
N PRO A 485 -22.50 12.55 14.51
CA PRO A 485 -21.31 12.44 13.68
C PRO A 485 -21.06 13.70 12.82
N GLY A 486 -19.80 14.10 12.72
CA GLY A 486 -19.37 15.31 11.98
C GLY A 486 -19.23 16.56 12.85
N GLN A 487 -19.68 16.51 14.11
CA GLN A 487 -19.36 17.52 15.13
C GLN A 487 -18.15 17.06 15.97
N PRO A 488 -17.34 18.01 16.48
CA PRO A 488 -16.16 17.68 17.28
C PRO A 488 -16.57 17.02 18.61
N LEU A 489 -15.87 15.94 18.97
CA LEU A 489 -16.03 15.28 20.27
C LEU A 489 -15.19 15.95 21.36
N LEU A 490 -14.01 16.45 21.01
CA LEU A 490 -13.20 17.27 21.89
C LEU A 490 -13.91 18.60 22.18
N GLY A 491 -13.98 18.97 23.45
CA GLY A 491 -14.71 20.12 23.97
C GLY A 491 -16.23 19.95 24.02
N SER A 492 -16.76 18.75 23.74
CA SER A 492 -18.19 18.47 23.82
C SER A 492 -18.64 18.12 25.23
N GLU A 493 -19.96 18.20 25.48
CA GLU A 493 -20.55 17.76 26.74
C GLU A 493 -20.31 16.26 27.01
N ALA A 494 -20.03 15.44 25.98
CA ALA A 494 -19.69 14.02 26.14
C ALA A 494 -18.28 13.82 26.71
N GLU A 495 -17.29 14.60 26.27
CA GLU A 495 -15.94 14.56 26.86
C GLU A 495 -16.01 14.99 28.33
N GLU A 496 -16.71 16.10 28.61
CA GLU A 496 -16.90 16.58 29.98
C GLU A 496 -17.64 15.56 30.85
N ALA A 497 -18.64 14.85 30.32
CA ALA A 497 -19.32 13.77 31.03
C ALA A 497 -18.38 12.59 31.33
N LEU A 498 -17.50 12.21 30.39
CA LEU A 498 -16.48 11.17 30.59
C LEU A 498 -15.44 11.59 31.64
N GLU A 499 -15.00 12.85 31.61
CA GLU A 499 -14.13 13.43 32.66
C GLU A 499 -14.82 13.44 34.02
N ALA A 500 -16.09 13.83 34.08
CA ALA A 500 -16.88 13.83 35.29
C ALA A 500 -17.06 12.42 35.86
N ALA A 501 -17.32 11.42 35.01
CA ALA A 501 -17.43 10.02 35.43
C ALA A 501 -16.14 9.53 36.09
N GLY A 502 -14.98 9.83 35.50
CA GLY A 502 -13.67 9.52 36.10
C GLY A 502 -13.43 10.28 37.41
N ARG A 503 -13.67 11.60 37.41
CA ARG A 503 -13.50 12.49 38.59
C ARG A 503 -14.37 12.05 39.77
N PHE A 504 -15.59 11.60 39.50
CA PHE A 504 -16.55 11.16 40.52
C PHE A 504 -16.50 9.65 40.80
N LEU A 505 -15.51 8.93 40.26
CA LEU A 505 -15.30 7.49 40.46
C LEU A 505 -16.55 6.66 40.11
N LEU A 506 -17.10 6.90 38.92
CA LEU A 506 -18.29 6.25 38.36
C LEU A 506 -17.91 5.36 37.16
N PRO A 507 -17.20 4.23 37.36
CA PRO A 507 -16.73 3.40 36.26
C PRO A 507 -17.88 2.85 35.40
N GLY A 508 -19.03 2.51 36.01
CA GLY A 508 -20.19 2.05 35.24
C GLY A 508 -20.77 3.14 34.31
N LEU A 509 -20.70 4.41 34.71
CA LEU A 509 -21.13 5.51 33.84
C LEU A 509 -20.12 5.76 32.72
N GLU A 510 -18.83 5.70 33.04
CA GLU A 510 -17.77 5.78 32.03
C GLU A 510 -18.00 4.69 30.96
N GLU A 511 -18.28 3.46 31.39
CA GLU A 511 -18.57 2.37 30.44
C GLU A 511 -19.81 2.64 29.57
N GLU A 512 -20.90 3.17 30.15
CA GLU A 512 -22.13 3.53 29.42
C GLU A 512 -21.90 4.67 28.41
N LEU A 513 -21.11 5.69 28.78
CA LEU A 513 -20.79 6.83 27.91
C LEU A 513 -19.85 6.43 26.77
N GLU A 514 -18.81 5.62 27.04
CA GLU A 514 -17.92 5.11 26.00
C GLU A 514 -18.68 4.23 24.99
N GLU A 515 -19.63 3.42 25.48
CA GLU A 515 -20.48 2.60 24.62
C GLU A 515 -21.43 3.46 23.78
N ALA A 516 -22.00 4.53 24.35
CA ALA A 516 -22.82 5.50 23.63
C ALA A 516 -22.02 6.19 22.51
N VAL A 517 -20.83 6.71 22.82
CA VAL A 517 -19.91 7.32 21.83
C VAL A 517 -19.54 6.31 20.74
N GLY A 518 -19.18 5.09 21.13
CA GLY A 518 -18.86 4.01 20.20
C GLY A 518 -20.02 3.66 19.26
N ARG A 519 -21.25 3.53 19.77
CA ARG A 519 -22.43 3.24 18.95
C ARG A 519 -22.75 4.34 17.94
N ILE A 520 -22.62 5.60 18.34
CA ILE A 520 -22.96 6.76 17.49
C ILE A 520 -21.88 7.00 16.43
N HIS A 521 -20.60 6.99 16.83
CA HIS A 521 -19.50 7.39 15.96
C HIS A 521 -18.80 6.22 15.25
N LEU A 522 -18.76 5.04 15.87
CA LEU A 522 -18.12 3.82 15.35
C LEU A 522 -19.16 2.75 14.97
N GLY A 523 -20.40 3.16 14.71
CA GLY A 523 -21.44 2.25 14.20
C GLY A 523 -21.23 1.88 12.72
N PRO A 524 -22.14 1.07 12.14
CA PRO A 524 -22.10 0.69 10.72
C PRO A 524 -22.17 1.88 9.76
N GLN A 525 -22.82 2.97 10.19
CA GLN A 525 -22.96 4.24 9.47
C GLN A 525 -21.83 5.23 9.77
N GLY A 526 -20.93 4.91 10.71
CA GLY A 526 -19.77 5.72 11.03
C GLY A 526 -18.82 5.86 9.83
N GLY A 527 -18.30 7.08 9.64
CA GLY A 527 -17.26 7.35 8.66
C GLY A 527 -15.86 7.05 9.23
N PRO A 528 -14.83 6.83 8.39
CA PRO A 528 -13.46 6.66 8.89
C PRO A 528 -12.92 7.91 9.62
N GLU A 529 -13.50 9.08 9.33
CA GLU A 529 -13.15 10.38 9.92
C GLU A 529 -13.44 10.42 11.43
N SER A 530 -14.48 9.71 11.90
CA SER A 530 -14.86 9.72 13.32
C SER A 530 -13.90 8.93 14.20
N VAL A 531 -13.12 8.00 13.63
CA VAL A 531 -12.22 7.13 14.38
C VAL A 531 -11.12 7.93 15.07
N GLY A 532 -10.55 8.90 14.35
CA GLY A 532 -9.56 9.81 14.93
C GLY A 532 -10.15 10.66 16.06
N GLU A 533 -11.35 11.23 15.86
CA GLU A 533 -12.04 12.03 16.88
C GLU A 533 -12.29 11.25 18.18
N VAL A 534 -12.81 10.02 18.06
CA VAL A 534 -13.09 9.17 19.23
C VAL A 534 -11.78 8.76 19.92
N PHE A 535 -10.72 8.48 19.16
CA PHE A 535 -9.44 8.11 19.73
C PHE A 535 -8.80 9.24 20.56
N ARG A 536 -8.98 10.51 20.16
CA ARG A 536 -8.43 11.67 20.89
C ARG A 536 -9.03 11.88 22.29
N LEU A 537 -10.18 11.26 22.59
CA LEU A 537 -10.74 11.25 23.96
C LEU A 537 -9.85 10.52 24.98
N GLY A 538 -8.83 9.77 24.51
CA GLY A 538 -7.78 9.21 25.36
C GLY A 538 -8.25 8.10 26.30
N ARG A 539 -9.39 7.46 26.02
CA ARG A 539 -9.94 6.39 26.87
C ARG A 539 -9.55 5.01 26.35
N PRO A 540 -9.00 4.10 27.19
CA PRO A 540 -8.53 2.78 26.76
C PRO A 540 -9.58 1.91 26.04
N ARG A 541 -10.84 1.92 26.51
CA ARG A 541 -11.93 1.13 25.88
C ARG A 541 -12.32 1.74 24.54
N LEU A 542 -12.36 3.07 24.42
CA LEU A 542 -12.56 3.75 23.14
C LEU A 542 -11.41 3.52 22.16
N SER A 543 -10.15 3.53 22.61
CA SER A 543 -9.00 3.15 21.77
C SER A 543 -9.16 1.74 21.21
N ALA A 544 -9.59 0.79 22.04
CA ALA A 544 -9.89 -0.58 21.61
C ALA A 544 -11.06 -0.62 20.63
N HIS A 545 -12.12 0.17 20.84
CA HIS A 545 -13.26 0.27 19.90
C HIS A 545 -12.80 0.81 18.53
N CYS A 546 -11.97 1.84 18.53
CA CYS A 546 -11.40 2.41 17.30
C CYS A 546 -10.53 1.40 16.54
N ALA A 547 -9.68 0.67 17.26
CA ALA A 547 -8.85 -0.39 16.67
C ALA A 547 -9.71 -1.53 16.09
N ARG A 548 -10.76 -1.98 16.81
CA ARG A 548 -11.70 -3.01 16.34
C ARG A 548 -12.45 -2.56 15.09
N TRP A 549 -12.94 -1.33 15.08
CA TRP A 549 -13.61 -0.77 13.91
C TRP A 549 -12.68 -0.68 12.70
N THR A 550 -11.44 -0.24 12.91
CA THR A 550 -10.44 -0.05 11.85
C THR A 550 -9.99 -1.37 11.23
N LEU A 551 -9.84 -2.43 12.02
CA LEU A 551 -9.38 -3.74 11.53
C LEU A 551 -10.52 -4.68 11.15
N GLY A 552 -11.75 -4.35 11.51
CA GLY A 552 -12.93 -5.18 11.32
C GLY A 552 -13.22 -5.53 9.85
N SER A 553 -13.69 -6.76 9.63
CA SER A 553 -14.01 -7.31 8.30
C SER A 553 -15.25 -6.69 7.65
N GLU A 554 -16.10 -6.01 8.44
CA GLU A 554 -17.27 -5.28 7.94
C GLU A 554 -16.89 -4.03 7.13
N GLN A 555 -15.69 -3.49 7.35
CA GLN A 555 -15.23 -2.29 6.66
C GLN A 555 -14.55 -2.62 5.34
N CYS A 556 -14.84 -1.83 4.31
CA CYS A 556 -14.12 -1.96 3.05
C CYS A 556 -12.65 -1.56 3.24
N PRO A 557 -11.69 -2.13 2.48
CA PRO A 557 -10.26 -1.89 2.66
C PRO A 557 -9.86 -0.41 2.68
N ARG A 558 -10.55 0.41 1.88
CA ARG A 558 -10.35 1.85 1.81
C ARG A 558 -10.71 2.56 3.12
N LYS A 559 -11.88 2.23 3.69
CA LYS A 559 -12.31 2.79 4.98
C LYS A 559 -11.32 2.42 6.08
N ARG A 560 -10.83 1.18 6.11
CA ARG A 560 -9.80 0.74 7.06
C ARG A 560 -8.51 1.56 6.94
N GLY A 561 -8.03 1.76 5.71
CA GLY A 561 -6.85 2.59 5.46
C GLY A 561 -7.04 4.03 5.94
N LEU A 562 -8.20 4.65 5.64
CA LEU A 562 -8.49 6.04 6.02
C LEU A 562 -8.63 6.18 7.54
N ALA A 563 -9.26 5.21 8.20
CA ALA A 563 -9.34 5.20 9.65
C ALA A 563 -7.97 5.01 10.31
N LEU A 564 -7.09 4.19 9.74
CA LEU A 564 -5.73 4.06 10.25
C LEU A 564 -4.94 5.37 10.10
N VAL A 565 -5.13 6.10 8.98
CA VAL A 565 -4.57 7.46 8.82
C VAL A 565 -5.08 8.37 9.94
N GLY A 566 -6.39 8.45 10.15
CA GLY A 566 -6.99 9.27 11.21
C GLY A 566 -6.52 8.88 12.62
N LEU A 567 -6.28 7.59 12.88
CA LEU A 567 -5.73 7.10 14.15
C LEU A 567 -4.28 7.53 14.36
N VAL A 568 -3.43 7.42 13.33
CA VAL A 568 -2.03 7.84 13.39
C VAL A 568 -1.93 9.35 13.59
N GLU A 569 -2.75 10.12 12.88
CA GLU A 569 -2.84 11.57 13.06
C GLU A 569 -3.33 11.95 14.47
N ALA A 570 -4.31 11.22 15.00
CA ALA A 570 -4.84 11.44 16.35
C ALA A 570 -3.85 11.06 17.46
N ALA A 571 -3.01 10.05 17.24
CA ALA A 571 -1.99 9.64 18.22
C ALA A 571 -0.84 10.64 18.35
N GLY A 572 -0.52 11.38 17.28
CA GLY A 572 0.57 12.35 17.28
C GLY A 572 1.90 11.72 17.70
N GLU A 573 2.58 12.32 18.68
CA GLU A 573 3.85 11.81 19.23
C GLU A 573 3.65 10.63 20.22
N GLU A 574 2.44 10.46 20.77
CA GLU A 574 2.12 9.43 21.75
C GLU A 574 1.60 8.15 21.07
N ALA A 575 2.50 7.42 20.42
CA ALA A 575 2.17 6.17 19.71
C ALA A 575 1.79 4.98 20.62
N GLY A 576 1.98 5.10 21.94
CA GLY A 576 1.81 4.03 22.91
C GLY A 576 0.39 3.46 22.96
N PRO A 577 -0.64 4.28 23.27
CA PRO A 577 -2.02 3.82 23.33
C PRO A 577 -2.52 3.21 22.01
N LEU A 578 -2.10 3.77 20.87
CA LEU A 578 -2.45 3.25 19.54
C LEU A 578 -1.85 1.85 19.32
N THR A 579 -0.56 1.71 19.65
CA THR A 579 0.16 0.44 19.52
C THR A 579 -0.47 -0.65 20.38
N GLU A 580 -0.77 -0.35 21.65
CA GLU A 580 -1.40 -1.31 22.57
C GLU A 580 -2.81 -1.69 22.12
N ALA A 581 -3.62 -0.73 21.66
CA ALA A 581 -4.97 -1.01 21.17
C ALA A 581 -4.95 -1.91 19.92
N LEU A 582 -4.12 -1.59 18.93
CA LEU A 582 -3.98 -2.42 17.72
C LEU A 582 -3.43 -3.81 18.05
N LEU A 583 -2.43 -3.89 18.93
CA LEU A 583 -1.85 -5.16 19.36
C LEU A 583 -2.91 -6.04 20.05
N ALA A 584 -3.67 -5.49 20.99
CA ALA A 584 -4.72 -6.23 21.69
C ALA A 584 -5.78 -6.78 20.73
N VAL A 585 -6.23 -5.96 19.78
CA VAL A 585 -7.25 -6.37 18.79
C VAL A 585 -6.73 -7.46 17.85
N VAL A 586 -5.50 -7.34 17.34
CA VAL A 586 -4.88 -8.36 16.49
C VAL A 586 -4.65 -9.67 17.25
N MET A 587 -4.31 -9.60 18.53
CA MET A 587 -4.07 -10.76 19.38
C MET A 587 -5.34 -11.38 19.96
N GLY A 588 -6.51 -10.79 19.72
CA GLY A 588 -7.79 -11.24 20.30
C GLY A 588 -7.84 -11.10 21.83
N ILE A 589 -7.07 -10.17 22.40
CA ILE A 589 -7.06 -9.89 23.84
C ILE A 589 -8.14 -8.84 24.13
N GLU A 590 -9.11 -9.18 24.98
CA GLU A 590 -10.08 -8.20 25.46
C GLU A 590 -9.41 -7.22 26.44
N LEU A 591 -9.17 -5.99 25.98
CA LEU A 591 -8.85 -4.85 26.85
C LEU A 591 -10.07 -4.56 27.74
N GLY A 592 -10.05 -5.05 28.97
CA GLY A 592 -11.11 -4.81 29.97
C GLY A 592 -11.72 -6.05 30.62
N ALA A 593 -11.32 -7.27 30.21
CA ALA A 593 -11.68 -8.46 30.98
C ALA A 593 -10.92 -8.42 32.31
N ARG A 594 -11.66 -8.27 33.42
CA ARG A 594 -11.14 -8.32 34.79
C ARG A 594 -10.12 -9.45 34.90
N VAL A 595 -8.89 -9.11 35.29
CA VAL A 595 -7.99 -10.07 35.93
C VAL A 595 -8.78 -10.63 37.12
N PRO A 596 -9.14 -11.94 37.14
CA PRO A 596 -9.63 -12.52 38.38
C PRO A 596 -8.45 -12.50 39.35
N ALA A 597 -8.70 -11.94 40.54
CA ALA A 597 -7.73 -11.74 41.61
C ALA A 597 -6.89 -12.99 41.93
#